data_AF-A0A7X3NPR3-F1
#
_entry.id   AF-A0A7X3NPR3-F1
#
_cell.length_a   1.000
_cell.length_b   1.000
_cell.length_c   1.000
_cell.angle_alpha   90.00
_cell.angle_beta   90.00
_cell.angle_gamma   90.00
#
_symmetry.space_group_name_H-M   'P 1'
#
loop_
_entity.id
_entity.type
_entity.pdbx_description
1 polymer ?
#
loop_
_entity_poly.entity_id
_entity_poly.type
_entity_poly.pdbx_seq_one_letter_code
_entity_poly.pdbx_strand_id
1 'polypeptide(L)'
;MIRLRRSRSKTDIHANFHGEKKKTFEKELLINQRHIRRGAIQKHVFNSNRWKPAKTQLFAETGGKCAYCEAKTEIVSFGDVEHYRPKSSYWWLAYCYDNYLVSCQLCNQKFKRDDFPIQNRKMQSPIIRRNTTDAFIASKAGTIAPNPLNQDEVDDFIREHKQERPLLLNPYFDDPAEYFAWRADDVLREVEVSPNS
;
A
#
# COMPACT_ATOMS: atom_id res chain seq x y z
N MET A 1 -6.95 -14.41 -7.52
CA MET A 1 -6.27 -13.10 -7.55
C MET A 1 -5.67 -12.94 -8.94
N ILE A 2 -5.93 -11.84 -9.65
CA ILE A 2 -5.32 -11.53 -10.95
C ILE A 2 -4.28 -10.43 -10.80
N ARG A 3 -3.32 -10.42 -11.72
CA ARG A 3 -2.32 -9.35 -11.81
C ARG A 3 -2.99 -8.02 -12.15
N LEU A 4 -2.69 -6.99 -11.38
CA LEU A 4 -3.16 -5.62 -11.58
C LEU A 4 -2.05 -4.72 -12.12
N ARG A 5 -2.43 -3.62 -12.77
CA ARG A 5 -1.51 -2.63 -13.31
C ARG A 5 -1.92 -1.24 -12.84
N ARG A 6 -0.92 -0.45 -12.44
CA ARG A 6 -1.11 0.95 -12.07
C ARG A 6 -1.15 1.83 -13.30
N SER A 7 -2.01 2.83 -13.31
CA SER A 7 -1.74 3.99 -14.14
C SER A 7 -0.65 4.84 -13.50
N ARG A 8 0.28 5.35 -14.32
CA ARG A 8 1.44 6.13 -13.88
C ARG A 8 1.45 7.53 -14.50
N SER A 9 0.29 8.02 -14.93
CA SER A 9 0.14 9.33 -15.53
C SER A 9 -0.15 10.41 -14.47
N LYS A 10 0.22 11.66 -14.77
CA LYS A 10 -0.12 12.81 -13.91
C LYS A 10 -1.62 13.09 -13.84
N THR A 11 -2.39 12.66 -14.84
CA THR A 11 -3.86 12.84 -14.87
C THR A 11 -4.55 11.89 -13.90
N ASP A 12 -4.01 10.68 -13.76
CA ASP A 12 -4.65 9.60 -13.01
C ASP A 12 -4.17 9.60 -11.55
N ILE A 13 -2.91 9.97 -11.33
CA ILE A 13 -2.36 10.11 -9.98
C ILE A 13 -2.62 11.52 -9.44
N HIS A 14 -3.52 11.58 -8.45
CA HIS A 14 -3.84 12.81 -7.74
C HIS A 14 -2.59 13.47 -7.12
N ALA A 15 -2.55 14.81 -7.14
CA ALA A 15 -1.42 15.62 -6.65
C ALA A 15 -1.04 15.41 -5.18
N ASN A 16 -1.81 14.66 -4.40
CA ASN A 16 -1.48 14.31 -3.03
C ASN A 16 -0.28 13.33 -2.94
N PHE A 17 -0.01 12.61 -4.02
CA PHE A 17 0.99 11.54 -4.05
C PHE A 17 2.26 11.91 -4.81
N HIS A 18 2.39 13.16 -5.26
CA HIS A 18 3.60 13.67 -5.91
C HIS A 18 3.84 15.14 -5.54
N GLY A 19 5.00 15.67 -5.95
CA GLY A 19 5.35 17.08 -5.77
C GLY A 19 5.32 17.56 -4.31
N GLU A 20 4.90 18.81 -4.12
CA GLU A 20 4.97 19.50 -2.82
C GLU A 20 3.99 18.96 -1.77
N LYS A 21 2.82 18.45 -2.18
CA LYS A 21 1.87 17.84 -1.22
C LYS A 21 2.43 16.55 -0.62
N LYS A 22 3.01 15.68 -1.44
CA LYS A 22 3.72 14.48 -0.96
C LYS A 22 4.80 14.84 0.04
N LYS A 23 5.69 15.79 -0.31
CA LYS A 23 6.74 16.29 0.58
C LYS A 23 6.18 16.80 1.90
N THR A 24 5.11 17.59 1.86
CA THR A 24 4.45 18.12 3.07
C THR A 24 3.93 17.00 3.97
N PHE A 25 3.23 16.03 3.40
CA PHE A 25 2.66 14.92 4.18
C PHE A 25 3.75 14.03 4.80
N GLU A 26 4.82 13.77 4.05
CA GLU A 26 5.97 13.02 4.57
C GLU A 26 6.72 13.78 5.66
N LYS A 27 6.93 15.09 5.47
CA LYS A 27 7.53 15.96 6.48
C LYS A 27 6.77 15.88 7.80
N GLU A 28 5.44 15.93 7.75
CA GLU A 28 4.62 15.79 8.95
C GLU A 28 4.73 14.40 9.60
N LEU A 29 4.75 13.32 8.83
CA LEU A 29 4.98 11.97 9.37
C LEU A 29 6.32 11.89 10.10
N LEU A 30 7.38 12.47 9.53
CA LEU A 30 8.71 12.54 10.14
C LEU A 30 8.73 13.37 11.43
N ILE A 31 8.06 14.53 11.44
CA ILE A 31 7.90 15.39 12.62
C ILE A 31 7.15 14.65 13.72
N ASN A 32 6.03 14.01 13.38
CA ASN A 32 5.24 13.19 14.32
C ASN A 32 6.09 12.05 14.88
N GLN A 33 6.87 11.37 14.06
CA GLN A 33 7.77 10.32 14.53
C GLN A 33 8.81 10.87 15.53
N ARG A 34 9.37 12.06 15.27
CA ARG A 34 10.28 12.71 16.22
C ARG A 34 9.57 13.06 17.53
N HIS A 35 8.34 13.56 17.48
CA HIS A 35 7.55 13.86 18.67
C HIS A 35 7.25 12.59 19.50
N ILE A 36 6.95 11.47 18.85
CA ILE A 36 6.82 10.17 19.51
C ILE A 36 8.14 9.79 20.22
N ARG A 37 9.28 9.93 19.54
CA ARG A 37 10.60 9.63 20.13
C ARG A 37 10.98 10.56 21.29
N ARG A 38 10.37 11.74 21.37
CA ARG A 38 10.51 12.68 22.51
C ARG A 38 9.50 12.42 23.64
N GLY A 39 8.52 11.55 23.43
CA GLY A 39 7.41 11.35 24.36
C GLY A 39 6.35 12.47 24.33
N ALA A 40 6.38 13.35 23.33
CA ALA A 40 5.43 14.46 23.22
C ALA A 40 4.04 14.03 22.72
N ILE A 41 3.98 12.95 21.94
CA ILE A 41 2.74 12.27 21.52
C ILE A 41 2.94 10.76 21.61
N GLN A 42 1.87 10.00 21.82
CA GLN A 42 1.98 8.54 21.99
C GLN A 42 2.02 7.77 20.67
N LYS A 43 1.30 8.25 19.65
CA LYS A 43 1.14 7.56 18.36
C LYS A 43 0.86 8.55 17.24
N HIS A 44 1.03 8.09 16.00
CA HIS A 44 0.65 8.85 14.81
C HIS A 44 -0.87 9.08 14.74
N VAL A 45 -1.26 10.28 14.32
CA VAL A 45 -2.64 10.61 13.94
C VAL A 45 -2.68 10.78 12.43
N PHE A 46 -3.45 9.94 11.74
CA PHE A 46 -3.51 9.92 10.29
C PHE A 46 -4.76 10.64 9.78
N ASN A 47 -4.58 11.58 8.84
CA ASN A 47 -5.67 12.26 8.15
C ASN A 47 -6.14 11.45 6.90
N SER A 48 -7.41 11.08 6.85
CA SER A 48 -7.98 10.31 5.75
C SER A 48 -8.16 11.11 4.45
N ASN A 49 -8.29 12.43 4.53
CA ASN A 49 -8.44 13.29 3.35
C ASN A 49 -7.19 13.31 2.45
N ARG A 50 -6.06 12.77 2.94
CA ARG A 50 -4.84 12.61 2.13
C ARG A 50 -4.93 11.47 1.14
N TRP A 51 -5.53 10.34 1.55
CA TRP A 51 -5.62 9.16 0.71
C TRP A 51 -6.95 9.06 -0.04
N LYS A 52 -8.05 9.62 0.50
CA LYS A 52 -9.38 9.58 -0.12
C LYS A 52 -9.40 9.97 -1.61
N PRO A 53 -8.64 11.00 -2.07
CA PRO A 53 -8.64 11.36 -3.49
C PRO A 53 -8.08 10.27 -4.43
N ALA A 54 -7.36 9.27 -3.93
CA ALA A 54 -6.94 8.12 -4.74
C ALA A 54 -8.10 7.17 -5.07
N LYS A 55 -9.19 7.19 -4.31
CA LYS A 55 -10.22 6.14 -4.33
C LYS A 55 -10.79 5.91 -5.72
N THR A 56 -11.17 6.96 -6.43
CA THR A 56 -11.73 6.84 -7.79
C THR A 56 -10.77 6.13 -8.75
N GLN A 57 -9.50 6.55 -8.78
CA GLN A 57 -8.50 5.94 -9.65
C GLN A 57 -8.22 4.49 -9.26
N LEU A 58 -8.08 4.21 -7.96
CA LEU A 58 -7.83 2.85 -7.46
C LEU A 58 -8.96 1.89 -7.85
N PHE A 59 -10.21 2.35 -7.80
CA PHE A 59 -11.36 1.55 -8.24
C PHE A 59 -11.39 1.34 -9.75
N ALA A 60 -10.97 2.34 -10.54
CA ALA A 60 -10.82 2.18 -11.98
C ALA A 60 -9.75 1.13 -12.31
N GLU A 61 -8.60 1.15 -11.61
CA GLU A 61 -7.51 0.18 -11.79
C GLU A 61 -7.91 -1.27 -11.48
N THR A 62 -8.82 -1.48 -10.52
CA THR A 62 -9.30 -2.82 -10.17
C THR A 62 -10.61 -3.22 -10.85
N GLY A 63 -11.19 -2.35 -11.69
CA GLY A 63 -12.53 -2.57 -12.25
C GLY A 63 -13.61 -2.73 -11.18
N GLY A 64 -13.47 -2.03 -10.04
CA GLY A 64 -14.38 -2.09 -8.90
C GLY A 64 -14.31 -3.37 -8.07
N LYS A 65 -13.30 -4.23 -8.30
CA LYS A 65 -13.12 -5.51 -7.61
C LYS A 65 -12.13 -5.40 -6.44
N CYS A 66 -12.30 -6.29 -5.47
CA CYS A 66 -11.35 -6.48 -4.38
C CYS A 66 -10.03 -7.04 -4.91
N ALA A 67 -8.90 -6.44 -4.56
CA ALA A 67 -7.56 -6.90 -4.96
C ALA A 67 -7.21 -8.30 -4.42
N TYR A 68 -7.87 -8.75 -3.36
CA TYR A 68 -7.62 -10.06 -2.75
C TYR A 68 -8.49 -11.16 -3.33
N CYS A 69 -9.81 -11.03 -3.18
CA CYS A 69 -10.77 -12.07 -3.57
C CYS A 69 -11.44 -11.85 -4.92
N GLU A 70 -11.15 -10.74 -5.61
CA GLU A 70 -11.73 -10.35 -6.91
C GLU A 70 -13.25 -10.18 -6.95
N ALA A 71 -13.94 -10.32 -5.81
CA ALA A 71 -15.37 -10.03 -5.73
C ALA A 71 -15.63 -8.55 -6.05
N LYS A 72 -16.70 -8.27 -6.80
CA LYS A 72 -17.21 -6.91 -7.01
C LYS A 72 -17.54 -6.30 -5.67
N THR A 73 -16.93 -5.16 -5.35
CA THR A 73 -17.12 -4.52 -4.04
C THR A 73 -18.52 -3.92 -3.89
N GLU A 74 -19.15 -3.49 -4.99
CA GLU A 74 -20.52 -2.95 -5.01
C GLU A 74 -21.59 -3.91 -4.47
N ILE A 75 -21.35 -5.22 -4.52
CA ILE A 75 -22.33 -6.24 -4.12
C ILE A 75 -22.22 -6.62 -2.63
N VAL A 76 -21.02 -6.48 -2.03
CA VAL A 76 -20.71 -7.08 -0.71
C VAL A 76 -20.54 -6.05 0.42
N SER A 77 -20.12 -4.83 0.09
CA SER A 77 -19.99 -3.65 0.97
C SER A 77 -19.21 -2.61 0.16
N PHE A 78 -19.60 -1.32 0.13
CA PHE A 78 -18.82 -0.27 -0.54
C PHE A 78 -17.32 -0.47 -0.24
N GLY A 79 -16.56 -0.97 -1.23
CA GLY A 79 -15.17 -1.33 -1.01
C GLY A 79 -14.39 -0.14 -0.48
N ASP A 80 -13.26 -0.39 0.15
CA ASP A 80 -12.44 0.71 0.64
C ASP A 80 -10.98 0.58 0.23
N VAL A 81 -10.31 1.73 0.29
CA VAL A 81 -8.87 1.82 0.10
C VAL A 81 -8.21 1.36 1.39
N GLU A 82 -7.43 0.30 1.30
CA GLU A 82 -6.72 -0.30 2.43
C GLU A 82 -5.21 -0.15 2.27
N HIS A 83 -4.49 -0.23 3.39
CA HIS A 83 -3.04 -0.16 3.45
C HIS A 83 -2.43 -1.56 3.42
N TYR A 84 -1.88 -1.97 2.26
CA TYR A 84 -1.26 -3.28 2.08
C TYR A 84 -0.30 -3.60 3.22
N ARG A 85 0.66 -2.71 3.48
CA ARG A 85 1.43 -2.68 4.72
C ARG A 85 0.71 -1.83 5.78
N PRO A 86 0.40 -2.38 6.96
CA PRO A 86 -0.40 -1.68 7.95
C PRO A 86 0.34 -0.47 8.53
N LYS A 87 -0.33 0.69 8.54
CA LYS A 87 0.24 1.97 9.02
C LYS A 87 0.62 1.97 10.51
N SER A 88 0.11 1.02 11.31
CA SER A 88 0.53 0.81 12.70
C SER A 88 2.00 0.39 12.81
N SER A 89 2.49 -0.36 11.82
CA SER A 89 3.87 -0.87 11.75
C SER A 89 4.71 -0.16 10.68
N TYR A 90 4.09 0.29 9.59
CA TYR A 90 4.70 0.96 8.43
C TYR A 90 4.19 2.40 8.28
N TRP A 91 4.25 3.17 9.37
CA TRP A 91 3.69 4.53 9.45
C TRP A 91 4.16 5.49 8.36
N TRP A 92 5.39 5.30 7.84
CA TRP A 92 5.96 6.13 6.79
C TRP A 92 5.31 5.90 5.42
N LEU A 93 4.65 4.74 5.24
CA LEU A 93 3.88 4.39 4.05
C LEU A 93 2.39 4.73 4.16
N ALA A 94 1.99 5.45 5.21
CA ALA A 94 0.58 5.79 5.44
C ALA A 94 -0.02 6.65 4.32
N TYR A 95 0.81 7.35 3.55
CA TYR A 95 0.43 8.17 2.38
C TYR A 95 1.09 7.73 1.07
N CYS A 96 1.57 6.48 1.00
CA CYS A 96 2.20 5.92 -0.19
C CYS A 96 1.12 5.35 -1.12
N TYR A 97 1.05 5.84 -2.37
CA TYR A 97 0.09 5.37 -3.37
C TYR A 97 0.27 3.87 -3.67
N ASP A 98 1.53 3.45 -3.80
CA ASP A 98 1.94 2.07 -4.02
C ASP A 98 1.68 1.14 -2.82
N ASN A 99 1.28 1.68 -1.67
CA ASN A 99 0.84 0.90 -0.50
C ASN A 99 -0.69 0.75 -0.41
N TYR A 100 -1.45 1.24 -1.40
CA TYR A 100 -2.92 1.17 -1.38
C TYR A 100 -3.50 0.07 -2.24
N LEU A 101 -4.48 -0.66 -1.71
CA LEU A 101 -5.27 -1.63 -2.46
C LEU A 101 -6.76 -1.34 -2.29
N VAL A 102 -7.56 -1.67 -3.31
CA VAL A 102 -9.01 -1.77 -3.13
C VAL A 102 -9.31 -3.10 -2.46
N SER A 103 -9.99 -3.09 -1.32
CA SER A 103 -10.41 -4.31 -0.64
C SER A 103 -11.87 -4.26 -0.23
N CYS A 104 -12.55 -5.41 -0.27
CA CYS A 104 -13.84 -5.56 0.40
C CYS A 104 -13.66 -5.53 1.93
N GLN A 105 -14.75 -5.29 2.65
CA GLN A 105 -14.75 -5.22 4.11
C GLN A 105 -14.32 -6.56 4.74
N LEU A 106 -14.73 -7.69 4.17
CA LEU A 106 -14.41 -9.02 4.70
C LEU A 106 -12.89 -9.30 4.64
N CYS A 107 -12.26 -9.13 3.48
CA CYS A 107 -10.81 -9.31 3.32
C CYS A 107 -10.02 -8.36 4.23
N ASN A 108 -10.40 -7.08 4.28
CA ASN A 108 -9.68 -6.08 5.07
C ASN A 108 -9.89 -6.26 6.58
N GLN A 109 -11.14 -6.34 7.06
CA GLN A 109 -11.45 -6.25 8.49
C GLN A 109 -11.49 -7.61 9.21
N LYS A 110 -11.79 -8.71 8.51
CA LYS A 110 -11.88 -10.04 9.13
C LYS A 110 -10.59 -10.83 8.97
N PHE A 111 -10.05 -10.88 7.75
CA PHE A 111 -8.92 -11.74 7.43
C PHE A 111 -7.56 -11.05 7.58
N LYS A 112 -7.32 -9.95 6.86
CA LYS A 112 -6.02 -9.26 6.85
C LYS A 112 -5.77 -8.43 8.10
N ARG A 113 -6.62 -7.44 8.40
CA ARG A 113 -6.39 -6.44 9.46
C ARG A 113 -4.97 -5.84 9.36
N ASP A 114 -4.25 -5.87 10.47
CA ASP A 114 -2.84 -5.50 10.58
C ASP A 114 -1.92 -6.73 10.49
N ASP A 115 -2.45 -7.92 10.18
CA ASP A 115 -1.65 -9.13 9.98
C ASP A 115 -0.90 -9.02 8.64
N PHE A 116 0.41 -8.87 8.76
CA PHE A 116 1.32 -8.72 7.63
C PHE A 116 2.58 -9.55 7.87
N PRO A 117 2.45 -10.89 7.84
CA PRO A 117 3.57 -11.77 8.10
C PRO A 117 4.56 -11.70 6.93
N ILE A 118 5.84 -11.66 7.28
CA ILE A 118 6.97 -11.56 6.35
C ILE A 118 7.91 -12.73 6.60
N GLN A 119 8.63 -13.16 5.58
CA GLN A 119 9.59 -14.25 5.72
C GLN A 119 11.01 -13.78 5.98
N ASN A 120 11.36 -12.56 5.55
CA ASN A 120 12.71 -12.02 5.66
C ASN A 120 12.73 -10.79 6.58
N ARG A 121 13.53 -9.78 6.22
CA ARG A 121 13.68 -8.55 6.98
C ARG A 121 12.61 -7.53 6.58
N LYS A 122 11.98 -6.96 7.60
CA LYS A 122 11.05 -5.83 7.46
C LYS A 122 11.71 -4.64 6.75
N MET A 123 10.98 -4.02 5.82
CA MET A 123 11.32 -2.77 5.16
C MET A 123 11.64 -1.69 6.20
N GLN A 124 12.74 -0.99 5.97
CA GLN A 124 13.28 -0.09 6.97
C GLN A 124 12.58 1.27 6.94
N SER A 125 12.14 1.72 8.11
CA SER A 125 11.65 3.09 8.28
C SER A 125 12.79 4.09 8.17
N PRO A 126 12.52 5.35 7.78
CA PRO A 126 13.48 6.43 7.98
C PRO A 126 13.90 6.53 9.46
N ILE A 127 15.21 6.61 9.72
CA ILE A 127 15.75 6.67 11.08
C ILE A 127 15.53 8.07 11.66
N ILE A 128 14.54 8.18 12.54
CA ILE A 128 14.24 9.42 13.28
C ILE A 128 14.51 9.21 14.77
N ARG A 129 15.35 10.08 15.33
CA ARG A 129 15.79 10.11 16.73
C ARG A 129 15.20 11.33 17.43
N ARG A 130 15.29 11.36 18.77
CA ARG A 130 14.81 12.49 19.60
C ARG A 130 15.42 13.85 19.20
N ASN A 131 16.68 13.84 18.75
CA ASN A 131 17.46 15.03 18.38
C ASN A 131 17.57 15.25 16.86
N THR A 132 16.80 14.52 16.04
CA THR A 132 16.77 14.78 14.60
C THR A 132 16.34 16.23 14.33
N THR A 133 17.11 16.95 13.51
CA THR A 133 16.91 18.38 13.21
C THR A 133 15.81 18.59 12.18
N ASP A 134 15.25 19.80 12.12
CA ASP A 134 14.28 20.19 11.09
C ASP A 134 14.90 20.16 9.70
N ALA A 135 16.19 20.52 9.58
CA ALA A 135 16.93 20.44 8.32
C ALA A 135 17.03 18.99 7.81
N PHE A 136 17.34 18.03 8.69
CA PHE A 136 17.37 16.62 8.30
C PHE A 136 15.98 16.11 7.89
N ILE A 137 14.95 16.46 8.66
CA ILE A 137 13.56 16.12 8.32
C ILE A 137 13.20 16.68 6.94
N ALA A 138 13.52 17.95 6.67
CA ALA A 138 13.29 18.58 5.39
C ALA A 138 14.03 17.87 4.24
N SER A 139 15.27 17.42 4.46
CA SER A 139 16.03 16.66 3.45
C SER A 139 15.48 15.26 3.15
N LYS A 140 14.69 14.68 4.06
CA LYS A 140 14.05 13.36 3.89
C LYS A 140 12.61 13.45 3.39
N ALA A 141 11.98 14.61 3.53
CA ALA A 141 10.63 14.83 3.04
C ALA A 141 10.59 14.70 1.51
N GLY A 142 9.69 13.84 1.01
CA GLY A 142 9.60 13.49 -0.41
C GLY A 142 10.33 12.21 -0.79
N THR A 143 11.12 11.61 0.11
CA THR A 143 11.96 10.44 -0.20
C THR A 143 11.66 9.21 0.67
N ILE A 144 10.66 9.26 1.57
CA ILE A 144 10.40 8.13 2.50
C ILE A 144 9.46 7.08 1.91
N ALA A 145 8.82 7.38 0.79
CA ALA A 145 8.01 6.48 -0.02
C ALA A 145 8.27 6.79 -1.51
N PRO A 146 8.04 5.86 -2.45
CA PRO A 146 8.24 6.13 -3.86
C PRO A 146 7.32 7.24 -4.35
N ASN A 147 7.82 8.09 -5.25
CA ASN A 147 6.98 8.89 -6.12
C ASN A 147 6.36 7.97 -7.18
N PRO A 148 5.03 7.80 -7.22
CA PRO A 148 4.36 6.91 -8.18
C PRO A 148 4.53 7.34 -9.64
N LEU A 149 5.07 8.53 -9.91
CA LEU A 149 5.40 9.01 -11.26
C LEU A 149 6.87 8.83 -11.63
N ASN A 150 7.70 8.32 -10.72
CA ASN A 150 9.11 8.01 -10.96
C ASN A 150 9.28 6.49 -11.00
N GLN A 151 9.55 5.96 -12.20
CA GLN A 151 9.64 4.51 -12.41
C GLN A 151 10.78 3.88 -11.59
N ASP A 152 11.94 4.54 -11.51
CA ASP A 152 13.09 3.99 -10.77
C ASP A 152 12.78 3.85 -9.27
N GLU A 153 12.12 4.86 -8.68
CA GLU A 153 11.70 4.79 -7.27
C GLU A 153 10.67 3.67 -7.02
N VAL A 154 9.76 3.46 -7.97
CA VAL A 154 8.76 2.38 -7.90
C VAL A 154 9.43 1.01 -8.04
N ASP A 155 10.36 0.85 -8.98
CA ASP A 155 11.08 -0.41 -9.20
C ASP A 155 11.96 -0.77 -8.00
N ASP A 156 12.58 0.22 -7.38
CA ASP A 156 13.32 0.07 -6.13
C ASP A 156 12.39 -0.38 -4.99
N PHE A 157 11.21 0.21 -4.87
CA PHE A 157 10.21 -0.18 -3.89
C PHE A 157 9.69 -1.61 -4.11
N ILE A 158 9.48 -2.02 -5.36
CA ILE A 158 9.10 -3.40 -5.73
C ILE A 158 10.23 -4.37 -5.38
N ARG A 159 11.49 -3.98 -5.60
CA ARG A 159 12.64 -4.80 -5.24
C ARG A 159 12.77 -4.98 -3.72
N GLU A 160 12.56 -3.92 -2.93
CA GLU A 160 12.49 -4.03 -1.47
C GLU A 160 11.34 -4.92 -1.01
N HIS A 161 10.18 -4.85 -1.68
CA HIS A 161 9.05 -5.74 -1.40
C HIS A 161 9.41 -7.22 -1.62
N LYS A 162 10.07 -7.55 -2.74
CA LYS A 162 10.55 -8.92 -3.01
C LYS A 162 11.57 -9.40 -1.97
N GLN A 163 12.43 -8.51 -1.48
CA GLN A 163 13.40 -8.82 -0.43
C GLN A 163 12.74 -9.03 0.93
N GLU A 164 11.75 -8.22 1.29
CA GLU A 164 10.96 -8.36 2.52
C GLU A 164 10.17 -9.68 2.55
N ARG A 165 9.76 -10.15 1.37
CA ARG A 165 9.01 -11.40 1.13
C ARG A 165 7.78 -11.52 2.03
N PRO A 166 6.77 -10.63 1.88
CA PRO A 166 5.49 -10.80 2.57
C PRO A 166 4.78 -12.08 2.15
N LEU A 167 4.07 -12.73 3.07
CA LEU A 167 3.24 -13.90 2.75
C LEU A 167 1.92 -13.52 2.08
N LEU A 168 1.48 -12.26 2.23
CA LEU A 168 0.31 -11.74 1.55
C LEU A 168 0.72 -11.21 0.18
N LEU A 169 0.15 -11.74 -0.90
CA LEU A 169 0.45 -11.25 -2.25
C LEU A 169 -0.09 -9.83 -2.47
N ASN A 170 0.72 -9.02 -3.15
CA ASN A 170 0.31 -7.74 -3.71
C ASN A 170 0.16 -7.89 -5.23
N PRO A 171 -1.05 -7.91 -5.79
CA PRO A 171 -1.26 -8.16 -7.22
C PRO A 171 -0.68 -7.09 -8.17
N TYR A 172 -0.18 -5.96 -7.65
CA TYR A 172 0.58 -5.00 -8.45
C TYR A 172 2.09 -5.30 -8.53
N PHE A 173 2.62 -6.09 -7.59
CA PHE A 173 4.06 -6.36 -7.45
C PHE A 173 4.40 -7.82 -7.69
N ASP A 174 3.53 -8.72 -7.22
CA ASP A 174 3.58 -10.16 -7.41
C ASP A 174 2.73 -10.52 -8.62
N ASP A 175 3.14 -11.54 -9.36
CA ASP A 175 2.30 -12.16 -10.36
C ASP A 175 1.54 -13.33 -9.71
N PRO A 176 0.22 -13.23 -9.46
CA PRO A 176 -0.51 -14.30 -8.78
C PRO A 176 -0.45 -15.64 -9.51
N ALA A 177 -0.17 -15.66 -10.81
CA ALA A 177 -0.01 -16.90 -11.57
C ALA A 177 1.25 -17.69 -11.22
N GLU A 178 2.22 -17.05 -10.55
CA GLU A 178 3.37 -17.76 -9.98
C GLU A 178 3.01 -18.55 -8.71
N TYR A 179 1.89 -18.21 -8.05
CA TYR A 179 1.51 -18.75 -6.74
C TYR A 179 0.23 -19.59 -6.76
N PHE A 180 -0.66 -19.33 -7.71
CA PHE A 180 -1.92 -20.04 -7.87
C PHE A 180 -1.99 -20.73 -9.24
N ALA A 181 -2.63 -21.90 -9.27
CA ALA A 181 -3.09 -22.57 -10.46
C ALA A 181 -4.62 -22.54 -10.50
N TRP A 182 -5.18 -22.55 -11.71
CA TRP A 182 -6.62 -22.53 -11.94
C TRP A 182 -7.03 -23.73 -12.78
N ARG A 183 -8.12 -24.39 -12.38
CA ARG A 183 -8.74 -25.47 -13.15
C ARG A 183 -10.19 -25.12 -13.41
N ALA A 184 -10.58 -25.07 -14.69
CA ALA A 184 -11.97 -24.96 -15.08
C ALA A 184 -12.64 -26.32 -14.93
N ASP A 185 -13.76 -26.36 -14.21
CA ASP A 185 -14.71 -27.47 -14.23
C ASP A 185 -15.88 -27.06 -15.14
N ASP A 186 -15.89 -27.58 -16.36
CA ASP A 186 -16.90 -27.25 -17.37
C ASP A 186 -18.29 -27.82 -17.02
N VAL A 187 -18.36 -28.84 -16.16
CA VAL A 187 -19.61 -29.46 -15.73
C VAL A 187 -20.29 -28.59 -14.68
N LEU A 188 -19.55 -28.18 -13.66
CA LEU A 188 -20.04 -27.29 -12.59
C LEU A 188 -20.08 -25.82 -13.04
N ARG A 189 -19.38 -25.48 -14.12
CA ARG A 189 -19.15 -24.10 -14.59
C ARG A 189 -18.46 -23.26 -13.53
N GLU A 190 -17.49 -23.86 -12.86
CA GLU A 190 -16.72 -23.26 -11.78
C GLU A 190 -15.23 -23.23 -12.13
N VAL A 191 -14.49 -22.36 -11.46
CA VAL A 191 -13.03 -22.32 -11.53
C VAL A 191 -12.48 -22.60 -10.14
N GLU A 192 -11.79 -23.72 -10.01
CA GLU A 192 -11.08 -24.08 -8.79
C GLU A 192 -9.70 -23.40 -8.77
N VAL A 193 -9.30 -22.93 -7.59
CA VAL A 193 -7.99 -22.35 -7.35
C VAL A 193 -7.20 -23.29 -6.44
N SER A 194 -6.01 -23.68 -6.86
CA SER A 194 -5.06 -24.46 -6.05
C SER A 194 -3.72 -23.72 -5.94
N PRO A 195 -2.86 -24.06 -4.97
CA PRO A 195 -1.47 -23.62 -5.00
C PRO A 195 -0.80 -24.05 -6.31
N ASN A 196 0.03 -23.18 -6.88
CA ASN A 196 0.93 -23.58 -7.96
C ASN A 196 2.07 -24.41 -7.33
N SER A 197 2.41 -25.54 -7.96
CA SER A 197 3.32 -26.56 -7.40
C SER A 197 4.78 -26.15 -7.49
#